data_AF-A0A7L0R0A5-F1
#
_entry.id   AF-A0A7L0R0A5-F1
#
_cell.length_a   1.000
_cell.length_b   1.000
_cell.length_c   1.000
_cell.angle_alpha   90.00
_cell.angle_beta   90.00
_cell.angle_gamma   90.00
#
_symmetry.space_group_name_H-M   'P 1'
#
loop_
_entity.id
_entity.type
_entity.pdbx_description
1 polymer ?
#
loop_
_entity_poly.entity_id
_entity_poly.type
_entity_poly.pdbx_seq_one_letter_code
_entity_poly.pdbx_strand_id
1 'polypeptide(L)'
;DELDRGVDQRDGKGRSDSPGCEESDANKEESLKLRLPTCSDMICGYACLKGTAAMRNTKRGSWYVEALTSVFAEDSRHTHVADMLVKVNRQIKQREGYAPGTEFHRCKEMSEYCSTLCRDLYLFPGYLPGK
;
A
#
# COMPACT_ATOMS: atom_id res chain seq x y z
N ASP A 1 24.95 10.33 2.57
CA ASP A 1 23.74 9.72 3.14
C ASP A 1 23.48 10.27 4.52
N GLU A 2 22.30 10.86 4.73
CA GLU A 2 21.83 11.25 6.06
C GLU A 2 21.28 10.01 6.78
N LEU A 3 21.66 9.85 8.05
CA LEU A 3 21.12 8.79 8.91
C LEU A 3 19.69 9.15 9.32
N ASP A 4 18.76 8.20 9.24
CA ASP A 4 17.39 8.39 9.73
C ASP A 4 17.40 8.63 11.24
N ARG A 5 17.05 9.85 11.63
CA ARG A 5 16.96 10.22 13.03
C ARG A 5 15.67 9.79 13.68
N GLY A 6 14.69 9.22 12.97
CA GLY A 6 13.42 8.74 13.50
C GLY A 6 12.55 9.83 14.16
N VAL A 7 11.34 9.45 14.57
CA VAL A 7 10.37 10.32 15.22
C VAL A 7 9.83 9.69 16.50
N ASP A 8 9.44 10.51 17.48
CA ASP A 8 8.75 10.00 18.67
C ASP A 8 7.36 9.47 18.28
N GLN A 9 6.98 8.30 18.78
CA GLN A 9 5.62 7.78 18.63
C GLN A 9 4.64 8.70 19.35
N ARG A 10 3.86 9.48 18.59
CA ARG A 10 2.79 10.33 19.13
C ARG A 10 1.41 9.67 19.08
N ASP A 11 1.22 8.75 18.14
CA ASP A 11 -0.03 8.02 17.95
C ASP A 11 0.00 6.71 18.74
N GLY A 12 -0.96 6.50 19.65
CA GLY A 12 -1.10 5.20 20.34
C GLY A 12 -1.49 5.18 21.82
N LYS A 13 -2.04 6.24 22.41
CA LYS A 13 -2.67 6.13 23.76
C LYS A 13 -3.93 6.99 23.93
N GLY A 14 -4.71 7.11 22.86
CA GLY A 14 -6.03 7.75 22.88
C GLY A 14 -7.18 6.74 22.97
N ARG A 15 -7.06 5.69 23.79
CA ARG A 15 -8.27 5.04 24.30
C ARG A 15 -8.76 5.92 25.43
N SER A 16 -9.93 6.50 25.22
CA SER A 16 -10.72 7.25 26.18
C SER A 16 -10.88 6.46 27.49
N ASP A 17 -10.02 6.73 28.45
CA ASP A 17 -10.35 6.43 29.84
C ASP A 17 -11.43 7.44 30.26
N SER A 18 -12.57 6.90 30.69
CA SER A 18 -13.67 7.67 31.26
C SER A 18 -13.17 8.48 32.47
N PRO A 19 -13.81 9.61 32.84
CA PRO A 19 -13.34 10.42 33.96
C PRO A 19 -13.64 9.71 35.27
N GLY A 20 -12.73 8.85 35.70
CA GLY A 20 -12.62 8.32 37.05
C GLY A 20 -11.43 9.01 37.71
N CYS A 21 -11.74 10.01 38.53
CA CYS A 21 -10.83 10.66 39.46
C CYS A 21 -10.09 9.62 40.31
N GLU A 22 -8.76 9.66 40.38
CA GLU A 22 -7.94 9.56 41.61
C GLU A 22 -6.56 10.22 41.38
N GLU A 23 -6.14 11.02 42.35
CA GLU A 23 -4.81 11.62 42.42
C GLU A 23 -3.75 10.57 42.78
N SER A 24 -2.56 10.63 42.18
CA SER A 24 -1.40 9.87 42.66
C SER A 24 -0.10 10.59 42.30
N ASP A 25 0.63 10.96 43.36
CA ASP A 25 1.95 11.56 43.35
C ASP A 25 3.04 10.61 42.86
N ALA A 26 4.06 11.21 42.24
CA ALA A 26 5.45 10.73 42.15
C ALA A 26 5.69 9.30 41.61
N ASN A 27 5.41 9.10 40.32
CA ASN A 27 6.32 8.33 39.48
C ASN A 27 6.29 8.94 38.07
N LYS A 28 7.23 9.86 37.77
CA LYS A 28 7.61 10.09 36.37
C LYS A 28 8.32 8.80 35.93
N GLU A 29 7.53 7.77 35.61
CA GLU A 29 7.94 6.91 34.52
C GLU A 29 8.17 7.88 33.36
N GLU A 30 9.43 8.18 33.07
CA GLU A 30 9.77 8.52 31.69
C GLU A 30 9.27 7.32 30.90
N SER A 31 8.01 7.39 30.47
CA SER A 31 7.46 6.47 29.50
C SER A 31 8.44 6.55 28.34
N LEU A 32 9.33 5.56 28.23
CA LEU A 32 10.38 5.51 27.22
C LEU A 32 9.65 5.72 25.90
N LYS A 33 9.76 6.94 25.37
CA LYS A 33 9.02 7.32 24.16
C LYS A 33 9.58 6.43 23.07
N LEU A 34 8.79 5.45 22.67
CA LEU A 34 9.16 4.56 21.58
C LEU A 34 9.42 5.43 20.36
N ARG A 35 10.58 5.23 19.73
CA ARG A 35 10.95 5.92 18.50
C ARG A 35 10.61 5.05 17.31
N LEU A 36 10.03 5.68 16.30
CA LEU A 36 9.67 5.07 15.03
C LEU A 36 10.63 5.56 13.94
N PRO A 37 10.82 4.80 12.85
CA PRO A 37 11.43 5.33 11.63
C PRO A 37 10.70 6.59 11.15
N THR A 38 11.39 7.49 10.45
CA THR A 38 10.73 8.71 9.93
C THR A 38 9.62 8.35 8.93
N CYS A 39 9.82 7.30 8.13
CA CYS A 39 8.84 6.78 7.19
C CYS A 39 8.76 5.25 7.29
N SER A 40 7.61 4.71 7.74
CA SER A 40 7.30 3.27 7.77
C SER A 40 5.85 3.02 7.35
N ASP A 41 5.49 1.76 7.19
CA ASP A 41 4.11 1.31 6.99
C ASP A 41 3.43 1.86 5.72
N MET A 42 4.22 2.02 4.66
CA MET A 42 3.76 2.45 3.34
C MET A 42 3.82 1.30 2.34
N ILE A 43 2.91 1.33 1.37
CA ILE A 43 3.01 0.50 0.16
C ILE A 43 2.67 1.36 -1.05
N CYS A 44 3.57 1.36 -2.04
CA CYS A 44 3.47 2.18 -3.24
C CYS A 44 3.53 1.28 -4.47
N GLY A 45 2.45 1.27 -5.25
CA GLY A 45 2.38 0.58 -6.53
C GLY A 45 2.69 1.53 -7.69
N TYR A 46 3.50 1.07 -8.64
CA TYR A 46 3.93 1.83 -9.81
C TYR A 46 3.53 1.08 -11.09
N ALA A 47 2.95 1.81 -12.04
CA ALA A 47 2.49 1.23 -13.30
C ALA A 47 3.64 0.66 -14.15
N CYS A 48 4.79 1.32 -14.13
CA CYS A 48 5.95 0.95 -14.92
C CYS A 48 7.24 1.07 -14.09
N LEU A 49 8.27 0.33 -14.49
CA LEU A 49 9.61 0.44 -13.90
C LEU A 49 10.22 1.81 -14.19
N LYS A 50 11.11 2.26 -13.30
CA LYS A 50 11.91 3.48 -13.50
C LYS A 50 12.58 3.49 -14.89
N GLY A 51 12.39 4.59 -15.62
CA GLY A 51 12.96 4.78 -16.96
C GLY A 51 12.15 4.16 -18.11
N THR A 52 10.98 3.57 -17.82
CA THR A 52 10.06 3.04 -18.85
C THR A 52 8.74 3.82 -18.87
N ALA A 53 7.92 3.60 -19.91
CA ALA A 53 6.61 4.25 -20.05
C ALA A 53 5.47 3.33 -19.59
N ALA A 54 4.47 3.91 -18.93
CA ALA A 54 3.22 3.23 -18.62
C ALA A 54 2.24 3.32 -19.80
N MET A 55 1.61 2.20 -20.17
CA MET A 55 0.75 2.12 -21.33
C MET A 55 -0.70 2.42 -20.99
N ARG A 56 -1.36 3.10 -21.93
CA ARG A 56 -2.77 3.47 -21.83
C ARG A 56 -3.50 3.18 -23.14
N ASN A 57 -4.63 2.51 -23.03
CA ASN A 57 -5.59 2.38 -24.10
C ASN A 57 -6.58 3.55 -24.09
N THR A 58 -6.96 4.04 -25.27
CA THR A 58 -7.87 5.20 -25.40
C THR A 58 -9.30 4.92 -24.94
N LYS A 59 -9.74 3.66 -24.96
CA LYS A 59 -11.09 3.24 -24.51
C LYS A 59 -11.08 2.57 -23.14
N ARG A 60 -10.07 1.74 -22.85
CA ARG A 60 -10.00 0.94 -21.61
C ARG A 60 -9.21 1.62 -20.48
N GLY A 61 -8.53 2.73 -20.76
CA GLY A 61 -7.68 3.41 -19.78
C GLY A 61 -6.30 2.75 -19.61
N SER A 62 -5.64 3.07 -18.51
CA SER A 62 -4.27 2.61 -18.20
C SER A 62 -4.27 1.12 -17.89
N TRP A 63 -3.28 0.38 -18.41
CA TRP A 63 -3.22 -1.06 -18.18
C TRP A 63 -3.11 -1.41 -16.71
N TYR A 64 -2.27 -0.68 -15.98
CA TYR A 64 -2.08 -0.84 -14.55
C TYR A 64 -3.38 -0.67 -13.75
N VAL A 65 -4.12 0.42 -13.99
CA VAL A 65 -5.36 0.71 -13.26
C VAL A 65 -6.43 -0.33 -13.57
N GLU A 66 -6.52 -0.78 -14.82
CA GLU A 66 -7.45 -1.84 -15.20
C GLU A 66 -7.13 -3.17 -14.50
N ALA A 67 -5.85 -3.55 -14.45
CA ALA A 67 -5.43 -4.76 -13.74
C ALA A 67 -5.64 -4.62 -12.22
N LEU A 68 -5.31 -3.45 -11.65
CA LEU A 68 -5.48 -3.16 -10.23
C LEU A 68 -6.94 -3.28 -9.80
N THR A 69 -7.84 -2.67 -10.55
CA THR A 69 -9.28 -2.69 -10.25
C THR A 69 -9.87 -4.09 -10.38
N SER A 70 -9.51 -4.85 -11.43
CA SER A 70 -9.95 -6.26 -11.57
C SER A 70 -9.49 -7.12 -10.39
N VAL A 71 -8.19 -7.10 -10.08
CA VAL A 71 -7.65 -7.92 -8.98
C VAL A 71 -8.27 -7.52 -7.64
N PHE A 72 -8.36 -6.24 -7.32
CA PHE A 72 -8.86 -5.81 -6.02
C PHE A 72 -10.36 -6.09 -5.87
N ALA A 73 -11.15 -5.99 -6.95
CA ALA A 73 -12.56 -6.36 -6.91
C ALA A 73 -12.77 -7.86 -6.63
N GLU A 74 -11.91 -8.72 -7.16
CA GLU A 74 -12.02 -10.17 -7.04
C GLU A 74 -11.43 -10.70 -5.72
N ASP A 75 -10.28 -10.18 -5.30
CA ASP A 75 -9.42 -10.84 -4.31
C ASP A 75 -9.38 -10.16 -2.93
N SER A 76 -9.84 -8.90 -2.81
CA SER A 76 -9.68 -8.10 -1.59
C SER A 76 -10.35 -8.67 -0.34
N ARG A 77 -11.30 -9.61 -0.50
CA ARG A 77 -11.95 -10.33 0.60
C ARG A 77 -11.01 -11.26 1.35
N HIS A 78 -10.01 -11.84 0.68
CA HIS A 78 -9.23 -12.96 1.21
C HIS A 78 -7.74 -12.91 0.86
N THR A 79 -7.29 -11.90 0.12
CA THR A 79 -5.87 -11.69 -0.23
C THR A 79 -5.41 -10.34 0.32
N HIS A 80 -4.25 -10.29 0.97
CA HIS A 80 -3.67 -9.02 1.42
C HIS A 80 -3.11 -8.22 0.22
N VAL A 81 -2.98 -6.90 0.40
CA VAL A 81 -2.65 -5.95 -0.67
C VAL A 81 -1.37 -6.30 -1.42
N ALA A 82 -0.29 -6.69 -0.73
CA ALA A 82 0.97 -7.04 -1.39
C ALA A 82 0.81 -8.21 -2.39
N ASP A 83 0.10 -9.27 -2.01
CA ASP A 83 -0.16 -10.42 -2.89
C ASP A 83 -1.11 -10.06 -4.04
N MET A 84 -2.08 -9.17 -3.81
CA MET A 84 -2.88 -8.61 -4.90
C MET A 84 -2.00 -7.85 -5.90
N LEU A 85 -1.04 -7.05 -5.44
CA LEU A 85 -0.10 -6.35 -6.33
C LEU A 85 0.81 -7.32 -7.10
N VAL A 86 1.16 -8.48 -6.53
CA VAL A 86 1.83 -9.57 -7.28
C VAL A 86 0.94 -10.12 -8.40
N LYS A 87 -0.37 -10.27 -8.16
CA LYS A 87 -1.33 -10.68 -9.21
C LYS A 87 -1.48 -9.60 -10.29
N VAL A 88 -1.48 -8.31 -9.92
CA VAL A 88 -1.44 -7.19 -10.88
C VAL A 88 -0.20 -7.26 -11.76
N ASN A 89 0.98 -7.45 -11.15
CA ASN A 89 2.25 -7.64 -11.88
C ASN A 89 2.16 -8.77 -12.91
N ARG A 90 1.53 -9.90 -12.55
CA ARG A 90 1.30 -11.02 -13.47
C ARG A 90 0.41 -10.63 -14.66
N GLN A 91 -0.68 -9.89 -14.43
CA GLN A 91 -1.55 -9.42 -15.51
C GLN A 91 -0.81 -8.45 -16.45
N ILE A 92 -0.04 -7.51 -15.91
CA ILE A 92 0.72 -6.53 -16.71
C ILE A 92 1.79 -7.22 -17.56
N LYS A 93 2.55 -8.15 -16.98
CA LYS A 93 3.56 -8.95 -17.70
C LYS A 93 2.99 -9.66 -18.94
N GLN A 94 1.76 -10.16 -18.85
CA GLN A 94 1.11 -10.91 -19.92
C GLN A 94 0.56 -10.02 -21.05
N ARG A 95 0.29 -8.73 -20.78
CA ARG A 95 -0.26 -7.80 -21.78
C ARG A 95 0.76 -7.41 -22.84
N GLU A 96 0.28 -7.14 -24.04
CA GLU A 96 1.09 -6.68 -25.18
C GLU A 96 0.34 -5.55 -25.91
N GLY A 97 1.08 -4.55 -26.37
CA GLY A 97 0.52 -3.37 -27.02
C GLY A 97 -0.13 -3.70 -28.37
N TYR A 98 -1.34 -3.22 -28.60
CA TYR A 98 -1.99 -3.30 -29.91
C TYR A 98 -2.20 -1.89 -30.49
N ALA A 99 -1.18 -1.40 -31.19
CA ALA A 99 -1.24 -0.15 -31.95
C ALA A 99 -0.49 -0.26 -33.30
N PRO A 100 -0.98 -1.09 -34.27
CA PRO A 100 -0.30 -1.30 -35.55
C PRO A 100 0.08 0.00 -36.26
N GLY A 101 1.29 0.06 -36.81
CA GLY A 101 1.83 1.25 -37.48
C GLY A 101 2.46 2.29 -36.56
N THR A 102 2.55 2.02 -35.25
CA THR A 102 3.25 2.88 -34.28
C THR A 102 4.38 2.12 -33.59
N GLU A 103 5.31 2.85 -32.96
CA GLU A 103 6.36 2.26 -32.12
C GLU A 103 5.83 1.50 -30.89
N PHE A 104 4.57 1.75 -30.51
CA PHE A 104 3.92 1.08 -29.39
C PHE A 104 3.23 -0.23 -29.79
N HIS A 105 3.26 -0.63 -31.06
CA HIS A 105 2.78 -1.96 -31.45
C HIS A 105 3.67 -3.02 -30.82
N ARG A 106 3.04 -3.97 -30.14
CA ARG A 106 3.69 -5.08 -29.43
C ARG A 106 4.64 -4.66 -28.30
N CYS A 107 4.50 -3.43 -27.80
CA CYS A 107 5.26 -2.98 -26.64
C CYS A 107 4.87 -3.76 -25.38
N LYS A 108 5.75 -3.72 -24.39
CA LYS A 108 5.60 -4.38 -23.10
C LYS A 108 5.67 -3.36 -21.97
N GLU A 109 5.02 -3.69 -20.87
CA GLU A 109 5.05 -2.94 -19.61
C GLU A 109 5.32 -3.94 -18.48
N MET A 110 5.97 -3.47 -17.41
CA MET A 110 6.09 -4.22 -16.18
C MET A 110 5.85 -3.27 -15.02
N SER A 111 4.87 -3.59 -14.18
CA SER A 111 4.60 -2.87 -12.95
C SER A 111 5.47 -3.36 -11.80
N GLU A 112 5.59 -2.54 -10.77
CA GLU A 112 6.29 -2.89 -9.54
C GLU A 112 5.56 -2.31 -8.32
N TYR A 113 5.96 -2.77 -7.13
CA TYR A 113 5.56 -2.10 -5.89
C TYR A 113 6.72 -2.11 -4.90
N CYS A 114 6.78 -1.09 -4.05
CA CYS A 114 7.70 -1.02 -2.92
C CYS A 114 6.88 -0.98 -1.63
N SER A 115 7.34 -1.69 -0.60
CA SER A 115 6.63 -1.80 0.68
C SER A 115 7.58 -1.63 1.85
N THR A 116 7.13 -0.84 2.83
CA THR A 116 7.67 -0.77 4.19
C THR A 116 6.62 -1.22 5.21
N LEU A 117 5.56 -1.92 4.77
CA LEU A 117 4.57 -2.54 5.65
C LEU A 117 5.23 -3.58 6.57
N CYS A 118 4.87 -3.53 7.84
CA CYS A 118 5.35 -4.49 8.84
C CYS A 118 4.38 -5.66 9.10
N ARG A 119 3.22 -5.68 8.42
CA ARG A 119 2.16 -6.69 8.57
C ARG A 119 1.38 -6.85 7.28
N ASP A 120 0.66 -7.97 7.17
CA ASP A 120 -0.30 -8.19 6.08
C ASP A 120 -1.42 -7.15 6.13
N LEU A 121 -1.60 -6.43 5.01
CA LEU A 121 -2.67 -5.43 4.86
C LEU A 121 -3.88 -6.08 4.17
N TYR A 122 -4.85 -6.53 4.96
CA TYR A 122 -6.16 -6.96 4.46
C TYR A 122 -7.15 -5.79 4.44
N LEU A 123 -7.98 -5.72 3.39
CA LEU A 123 -8.97 -4.64 3.23
C LEU A 123 -10.32 -4.95 3.87
N PHE A 124 -10.60 -6.22 4.17
CA PHE A 124 -11.84 -6.71 4.79
C PHE A 124 -13.14 -6.08 4.23
N PRO A 125 -13.35 -6.07 2.89
CA PRO A 125 -14.55 -5.49 2.30
C PRO A 125 -15.80 -6.19 2.81
N GLY A 126 -16.76 -5.40 3.31
CA GLY A 126 -18.05 -5.91 3.79
C GLY A 126 -18.00 -6.68 5.12
N TYR A 127 -16.86 -6.70 5.83
CA TYR A 127 -16.79 -7.28 7.16
C TYR A 127 -17.55 -6.40 8.17
N LEU A 128 -18.54 -6.98 8.83
CA LEU A 128 -19.31 -6.36 9.91
C LEU A 128 -19.15 -7.22 11.17
N PRO A 129 -18.30 -6.82 12.13
CA PRO A 129 -18.15 -7.58 13.37
C PRO A 129 -19.47 -7.55 14.18
N GLY A 130 -19.97 -8.72 14.57
CA GLY A 130 -21.13 -8.86 15.46
C GLY A 130 -22.52 -8.91 14.79
N LYS A 131 -22.59 -9.13 13.49
CA LYS A 131 -23.80 -9.58 12.79
C LYS A 131 -23.66 -11.03 12.34
#